data_AF-K1YTR6-F1
#
_entry.id   AF-K1YTR6-F1
#
_cell.length_a   1.000
_cell.length_b   1.000
_cell.length_c   1.000
_cell.angle_alpha   90.00
_cell.angle_beta   90.00
_cell.angle_gamma   90.00
#
_symmetry.space_group_name_H-M   'P 1'
#
loop_
_entity.id
_entity.type
_entity.pdbx_description
1 polymer ?
#
loop_
_entity_poly.entity_id
_entity_poly.type
_entity_poly.pdbx_seq_one_letter_code
_entity_poly.pdbx_strand_id
1 'polypeptide(L)'
;MLKDKDIFNTANMRETLEHFKEDIDKIIARLSLDEYKVELGKTRKSFILRPMRREPGHDLFIGNFTECCIGMDSSQTQAIIQRLIDEGCNVIECLDEQTGKTMACLWLYVSDKGSLIIQNIEIASEYEKIVPMMNQIGAEMIRYAEKLTDYIGAKSLLIGMPGHGKYFGNGGYIDTNYRNKKIPFGQGKVGGYFEGKQYYLDSANKPEAYLAYEPTKKVRQADKVNGKFSSLEQSKSAFRMKQIKYLKVLSLTQIGNLPQASNLIAKSC
;
A
#
# COMPACT_ATOMS: atom_id res chain seq x y z
N MET A 1 46.84 7.95 9.26
CA MET A 1 46.50 8.11 7.82
C MET A 1 46.85 6.81 7.10
N LEU A 2 45.92 5.85 7.08
CA LEU A 2 45.98 4.74 6.15
C LEU A 2 45.52 5.29 4.80
N LYS A 3 46.33 5.14 3.75
CA LYS A 3 45.98 5.63 2.42
C LYS A 3 44.83 4.76 1.90
N ASP A 4 43.67 5.37 1.61
CA ASP A 4 42.44 4.72 1.13
C ASP A 4 42.61 3.79 -0.09
N LYS A 5 43.79 3.80 -0.75
CA LYS A 5 44.10 3.00 -1.93
C LYS A 5 44.47 1.53 -1.65
N ASP A 6 44.85 1.16 -0.42
CA ASP A 6 45.31 -0.21 -0.12
C ASP A 6 44.19 -1.17 0.34
N ILE A 7 43.02 -0.64 0.71
CA ILE A 7 41.92 -1.47 1.21
C ILE A 7 41.43 -2.40 0.08
N PHE A 8 41.21 -1.86 -1.13
CA PHE A 8 40.73 -2.57 -2.34
C PHE A 8 41.69 -3.61 -2.93
N ASN A 9 42.94 -3.69 -2.46
CA ASN A 9 43.98 -4.54 -3.05
C ASN A 9 44.32 -5.77 -2.20
N THR A 10 43.53 -6.03 -1.15
CA THR A 10 43.66 -7.25 -0.36
C THR A 10 43.13 -8.45 -1.17
N ALA A 11 43.86 -9.56 -1.14
CA ALA A 11 43.50 -10.78 -1.89
C ALA A 11 42.07 -11.24 -1.60
N ASN A 12 41.64 -11.17 -0.33
CA ASN A 12 40.29 -11.54 0.10
C ASN A 12 39.19 -10.70 -0.54
N MET A 13 39.41 -9.40 -0.74
CA MET A 13 38.40 -8.55 -1.38
C MET A 13 38.33 -8.76 -2.89
N ARG A 14 39.46 -9.05 -3.54
CA ARG A 14 39.48 -9.46 -4.95
C ARG A 14 38.68 -10.74 -5.16
N GLU A 15 38.94 -11.76 -4.35
CA GLU A 15 38.20 -13.03 -4.39
C GLU A 15 36.70 -12.82 -4.14
N THR A 16 36.33 -11.99 -3.17
CA THR A 16 34.92 -11.65 -2.91
C THR A 16 34.27 -10.96 -4.11
N LEU A 17 34.96 -10.03 -4.76
CA LEU A 17 34.47 -9.32 -5.95
C LEU A 17 34.37 -10.25 -7.17
N GLU A 18 35.31 -11.19 -7.32
CA GLU A 18 35.28 -12.21 -8.36
C GLU A 18 34.08 -13.13 -8.20
N HIS A 19 33.84 -13.67 -7.00
CA HIS A 19 32.64 -14.46 -6.71
C HIS A 19 31.35 -13.67 -6.94
N PHE A 20 31.30 -12.41 -6.50
CA PHE A 20 30.13 -11.56 -6.73
C PHE A 20 29.86 -11.35 -8.23
N LYS A 21 30.92 -11.13 -9.03
CA LYS A 21 30.82 -11.02 -10.48
C LYS A 21 30.33 -12.31 -11.12
N GLU A 22 30.90 -13.46 -10.73
CA GLU A 22 30.47 -14.77 -11.22
C GLU A 22 29.00 -15.03 -10.91
N ASP A 23 28.54 -14.64 -9.73
CA ASP A 23 27.13 -14.80 -9.35
C ASP A 23 26.21 -13.87 -10.13
N ILE A 24 26.63 -12.63 -10.41
CA ILE A 24 25.94 -11.74 -11.34
C ILE A 24 25.85 -12.38 -12.73
N ASP A 25 26.96 -12.89 -13.26
CA ASP A 25 27.02 -13.49 -14.59
C ASP A 25 26.13 -14.73 -14.68
N LYS A 26 26.11 -15.57 -13.64
CA LYS A 26 25.17 -16.71 -13.52
C LYS A 26 23.71 -16.25 -13.52
N ILE A 27 23.39 -15.17 -12.81
CA ILE A 27 22.02 -14.62 -12.78
C ILE A 27 21.64 -14.07 -14.16
N ILE A 28 22.52 -13.32 -14.82
CA ILE A 28 22.29 -12.80 -16.18
C ILE A 28 22.07 -13.96 -17.17
N ALA A 29 22.92 -14.99 -17.11
CA ALA A 29 22.80 -16.18 -17.96
C ALA A 29 21.51 -16.95 -17.70
N ARG A 30 21.05 -17.06 -16.46
CA ARG A 30 19.75 -17.68 -16.15
C ARG A 30 18.59 -16.81 -16.66
N LEU A 31 18.64 -15.50 -16.44
CA LEU A 31 17.61 -14.56 -16.87
C LEU A 31 17.51 -14.41 -18.38
N SER A 32 18.52 -14.81 -19.15
CA SER A 32 18.45 -14.81 -20.62
C SER A 32 17.70 -16.02 -21.19
N LEU A 33 17.63 -17.14 -20.46
CA LEU A 33 16.92 -18.35 -20.85
C LEU A 33 15.39 -18.14 -20.82
N ASP A 34 14.72 -18.36 -21.95
CA ASP A 34 13.27 -18.16 -22.05
C ASP A 34 12.48 -19.15 -21.18
N GLU A 35 12.94 -20.39 -21.04
CA GLU A 35 12.38 -21.39 -20.14
C GLU A 35 12.42 -20.92 -18.68
N TYR A 36 13.53 -20.33 -18.26
CA TYR A 36 13.68 -19.77 -16.91
C TYR A 36 12.79 -18.55 -16.69
N LYS A 37 12.61 -17.69 -17.72
CA LYS A 37 11.62 -16.59 -17.67
C LYS A 37 10.19 -17.11 -17.59
N VAL A 38 9.88 -18.24 -18.24
CA VAL A 38 8.57 -18.89 -18.18
C VAL A 38 8.34 -19.48 -16.78
N GLU A 39 9.32 -20.15 -16.19
CA GLU A 39 9.25 -20.65 -14.79
C GLU A 39 9.15 -19.50 -13.76
N LEU A 40 9.93 -18.43 -13.91
CA LEU A 40 9.75 -17.18 -13.15
C LEU A 40 8.37 -16.57 -13.39
N GLY A 41 7.82 -16.76 -14.59
CA GLY A 41 6.46 -16.39 -14.96
C GLY A 41 5.40 -17.17 -14.18
N LYS A 42 5.66 -18.44 -13.86
CA LYS A 42 4.77 -19.27 -13.02
C LYS A 42 4.82 -18.88 -11.54
N THR A 43 5.88 -18.21 -11.10
CA THR A 43 5.99 -17.59 -9.76
C THR A 43 5.42 -16.18 -9.69
N ARG A 44 4.76 -15.68 -10.76
CA ARG A 44 4.08 -14.39 -10.75
C ARG A 44 2.93 -14.39 -9.75
N LYS A 45 3.07 -13.58 -8.71
CA LYS A 45 1.97 -13.28 -7.81
C LYS A 45 1.04 -12.26 -8.47
N SER A 46 -0.25 -12.56 -8.43
CA SER A 46 -1.31 -11.66 -8.89
C SER A 46 -2.17 -11.27 -7.70
N PHE A 47 -2.60 -10.02 -7.64
CA PHE A 47 -3.31 -9.49 -6.48
C PHE A 47 -4.69 -8.93 -6.85
N ILE A 48 -5.64 -9.08 -5.95
CA ILE A 48 -7.00 -8.57 -6.09
C ILE A 48 -7.25 -7.55 -4.98
N LEU A 49 -7.49 -6.29 -5.36
CA LEU A 49 -7.98 -5.25 -4.44
C LEU A 49 -9.50 -5.18 -4.47
N ARG A 50 -10.12 -5.16 -3.28
CA ARG A 50 -11.57 -5.01 -3.14
C ARG A 50 -11.97 -4.47 -1.75
N PRO A 51 -13.17 -3.90 -1.58
CA PRO A 51 -13.74 -3.69 -0.26
C PRO A 51 -14.00 -5.05 0.38
N MET A 52 -13.85 -5.12 1.69
CA MET A 52 -14.20 -6.30 2.48
C MET A 52 -15.67 -6.68 2.27
N ARG A 53 -15.93 -7.99 2.11
CA ARG A 53 -17.24 -8.52 1.71
C ARG A 53 -18.25 -8.67 2.84
N ARG A 54 -17.88 -8.34 4.08
CA ARG A 54 -18.72 -8.52 5.27
C ARG A 54 -19.06 -9.99 5.52
N GLU A 55 -18.04 -10.85 5.49
CA GLU A 55 -18.19 -12.28 5.80
C GLU A 55 -17.72 -12.51 7.24
N PRO A 56 -18.62 -12.76 8.22
CA PRO A 56 -18.27 -12.72 9.64
C PRO A 56 -17.06 -13.57 10.03
N GLY A 57 -16.92 -14.76 9.44
CA GLY A 57 -15.81 -15.67 9.70
C GLY A 57 -14.46 -15.20 9.14
N HIS A 58 -14.45 -14.40 8.07
CA HIS A 58 -13.24 -13.79 7.51
C HIS A 58 -12.94 -12.46 8.19
N ASP A 59 -13.96 -11.63 8.32
CA ASP A 59 -13.91 -10.28 8.87
C ASP A 59 -13.35 -10.24 10.29
N LEU A 60 -13.79 -11.16 11.16
CA LEU A 60 -13.30 -11.23 12.54
C LEU A 60 -11.78 -11.43 12.55
N PHE A 61 -11.24 -12.27 11.68
CA PHE A 61 -9.82 -12.62 11.64
C PHE A 61 -9.00 -11.76 10.69
N ILE A 62 -9.57 -10.68 10.13
CA ILE A 62 -8.87 -9.93 9.08
C ILE A 62 -7.58 -9.26 9.56
N GLY A 63 -7.51 -8.91 10.85
CA GLY A 63 -6.29 -8.42 11.49
C GLY A 63 -5.21 -9.50 11.60
N ASN A 64 -5.58 -10.77 11.79
CA ASN A 64 -4.63 -11.89 11.90
C ASN A 64 -3.90 -12.15 10.58
N PHE A 65 -4.58 -11.98 9.44
CA PHE A 65 -3.97 -12.21 8.13
C PHE A 65 -2.82 -11.25 7.80
N THR A 66 -2.80 -10.07 8.42
CA THR A 66 -1.75 -9.06 8.21
C THR A 66 -0.92 -8.81 9.46
N GLU A 67 -0.97 -9.71 10.46
CA GLU A 67 -0.29 -9.57 11.76
C GLU A 67 -0.57 -8.21 12.45
N CYS A 68 -1.78 -7.66 12.26
CA CYS A 68 -2.15 -6.37 12.82
C CYS A 68 -2.40 -6.49 14.34
N CYS A 69 -2.06 -5.44 15.08
CA CYS A 69 -2.21 -5.38 16.54
C CYS A 69 -3.67 -5.48 17.05
N ILE A 70 -4.66 -5.48 16.16
CA ILE A 70 -6.09 -5.67 16.48
C ILE A 70 -6.65 -7.03 16.07
N GLY A 71 -5.80 -8.00 15.71
CA GLY A 71 -6.23 -9.38 15.44
C GLY A 71 -6.98 -10.02 16.61
N MET A 72 -7.74 -11.08 16.34
CA MET A 72 -8.54 -11.80 17.36
C MET A 72 -7.68 -12.51 18.42
N ASP A 73 -6.40 -12.70 18.14
CA ASP A 73 -5.39 -13.26 19.05
C ASP A 73 -4.64 -12.17 19.84
N SER A 74 -5.04 -10.90 19.67
CA SER A 74 -4.38 -9.76 20.31
C SER A 74 -5.15 -9.24 21.53
N SER A 75 -4.45 -8.48 22.37
CA SER A 75 -5.04 -7.76 23.50
C SER A 75 -6.05 -6.67 23.09
N GLN A 76 -6.16 -6.35 21.80
CA GLN A 76 -7.05 -5.33 21.25
C GLN A 76 -8.21 -5.91 20.45
N THR A 77 -8.60 -7.17 20.70
CA THR A 77 -9.72 -7.85 20.03
C THR A 77 -11.04 -7.05 20.04
N GLN A 78 -11.30 -6.26 21.09
CA GLN A 78 -12.51 -5.42 21.13
C GLN A 78 -12.51 -4.35 20.02
N ALA A 79 -11.33 -3.86 19.61
CA ALA A 79 -11.21 -2.85 18.57
C ALA A 79 -11.61 -3.37 17.19
N ILE A 80 -11.32 -4.65 16.87
CA ILE A 80 -11.77 -5.23 15.60
C ILE A 80 -13.29 -5.35 15.56
N ILE A 81 -13.91 -5.83 16.64
CA ILE A 81 -15.38 -5.95 16.73
C ILE A 81 -16.03 -4.57 16.55
N GLN A 82 -15.53 -3.56 17.27
CA GLN A 82 -16.04 -2.19 17.18
C GLN A 82 -15.89 -1.62 15.76
N ARG A 83 -14.76 -1.84 15.09
CA ARG A 83 -14.56 -1.41 13.69
C ARG A 83 -15.49 -2.13 12.72
N LEU A 84 -15.79 -3.41 12.96
CA LEU A 84 -16.67 -4.18 12.10
C LEU A 84 -18.12 -3.73 12.20
N ILE A 85 -18.61 -3.36 13.37
CA ILE A 85 -19.98 -2.84 13.53
C ILE A 85 -20.11 -1.35 13.13
N ASP A 86 -19.00 -0.63 13.03
CA ASP A 86 -19.00 0.79 12.70
C ASP A 86 -19.16 1.04 11.19
N GLU A 87 -20.31 1.58 10.78
CA GLU A 87 -20.61 1.90 9.38
C GLU A 87 -19.72 3.03 8.82
N GLY A 88 -19.17 3.86 9.70
CA GLY A 88 -18.20 4.90 9.34
C GLY A 88 -16.81 4.35 9.06
N CYS A 89 -16.56 3.06 9.33
CA CYS A 89 -15.32 2.35 9.04
C CYS A 89 -15.46 1.36 7.89
N ASN A 90 -14.39 1.20 7.12
CA ASN A 90 -14.31 0.20 6.07
C ASN A 90 -12.88 -0.30 5.90
N VAL A 91 -12.72 -1.43 5.23
CA VAL A 91 -11.42 -2.03 4.92
C VAL A 91 -11.38 -2.34 3.43
N ILE A 92 -10.34 -1.87 2.75
CA ILE A 92 -9.96 -2.42 1.45
C ILE A 92 -8.95 -3.52 1.71
N GLU A 93 -9.23 -4.72 1.24
CA GLU A 93 -8.32 -5.85 1.33
C GLU A 93 -7.62 -6.11 -0.02
N CYS A 94 -6.38 -6.54 0.08
CA CYS A 94 -5.60 -7.08 -1.02
C CYS A 94 -5.48 -8.59 -0.81
N LEU A 95 -5.94 -9.38 -1.78
CA LEU A 95 -5.81 -10.83 -1.76
C LEU A 95 -4.71 -11.29 -2.71
N ASP A 96 -3.97 -12.30 -2.29
CA ASP A 96 -3.16 -13.11 -3.20
C ASP A 96 -4.10 -14.01 -4.02
N GLU A 97 -4.18 -13.81 -5.33
CA GLU A 97 -5.05 -14.58 -6.23
C GLU A 97 -4.70 -16.07 -6.23
N GLN A 98 -3.44 -16.43 -5.98
CA GLN A 98 -3.01 -17.83 -5.97
C GLN A 98 -3.50 -18.56 -4.72
N THR A 99 -3.42 -17.92 -3.55
CA THR A 99 -3.75 -18.57 -2.27
C THR A 99 -5.16 -18.23 -1.77
N GLY A 100 -5.78 -17.20 -2.33
CA GLY A 100 -7.04 -16.65 -1.86
C GLY A 100 -6.94 -15.93 -0.51
N LYS A 101 -5.74 -15.78 0.06
CA LYS A 101 -5.53 -15.17 1.37
C LYS A 101 -5.42 -13.66 1.27
N THR A 102 -5.99 -12.95 2.26
CA THR A 102 -5.73 -11.53 2.44
C THR A 102 -4.29 -11.33 2.87
N MET A 103 -3.59 -10.43 2.20
CA MET A 103 -2.18 -10.14 2.42
C MET A 103 -1.92 -8.69 2.82
N ALA A 104 -2.89 -7.80 2.58
CA ALA A 104 -2.80 -6.42 3.00
C ALA A 104 -4.19 -5.85 3.27
N CYS A 105 -4.25 -4.92 4.21
CA CYS A 105 -5.45 -4.23 4.64
C CYS A 105 -5.20 -2.72 4.67
N LEU A 106 -6.06 -1.97 4.00
CA LEU A 106 -6.10 -0.51 4.05
C LEU A 106 -7.32 -0.12 4.88
N TRP A 107 -7.05 0.33 6.10
CA TRP A 107 -8.07 0.70 7.07
C TRP A 107 -8.55 2.11 6.81
N LEU A 108 -9.87 2.27 6.66
CA LEU A 108 -10.51 3.52 6.28
C LEU A 108 -11.56 3.95 7.31
N TYR A 109 -11.74 5.26 7.46
CA TYR A 109 -12.95 5.82 8.04
C TYR A 109 -13.35 7.14 7.37
N VAL A 110 -14.62 7.53 7.52
CA VAL A 110 -15.11 8.83 7.05
C VAL A 110 -15.04 9.85 8.20
N SER A 111 -14.46 11.02 7.94
CA SER A 111 -14.36 12.09 8.93
C SER A 111 -15.67 12.85 9.11
N ASP A 112 -15.81 13.54 10.24
CA ASP A 112 -16.92 14.47 10.52
C ASP A 112 -17.03 15.63 9.51
N LYS A 113 -15.97 15.95 8.76
CA LYS A 113 -15.97 16.94 7.66
C LYS A 113 -16.15 16.31 6.27
N GLY A 114 -16.45 15.01 6.21
CA GLY A 114 -16.79 14.29 4.98
C GLY A 114 -15.60 13.89 4.10
N SER A 115 -14.38 13.86 4.63
CA SER A 115 -13.21 13.30 3.94
C SER A 115 -13.09 11.80 4.23
N LEU A 116 -12.58 11.02 3.27
CA LEU A 116 -12.18 9.64 3.50
C LEU A 116 -10.76 9.64 4.07
N ILE A 117 -10.54 8.94 5.16
CA ILE A 117 -9.27 8.90 5.88
C ILE A 117 -8.69 7.49 5.82
N ILE A 118 -7.46 7.37 5.33
CA ILE A 118 -6.62 6.19 5.51
C ILE A 118 -6.06 6.25 6.92
N GLN A 119 -6.55 5.38 7.78
CA GLN A 119 -6.08 5.23 9.16
C GLN A 119 -4.75 4.47 9.21
N ASN A 120 -4.63 3.40 8.42
CA ASN A 120 -3.45 2.55 8.45
C ASN A 120 -3.36 1.70 7.17
N ILE A 121 -2.15 1.27 6.83
CA ILE A 121 -1.84 0.28 5.80
C ILE A 121 -1.09 -0.85 6.51
N GLU A 122 -1.65 -2.05 6.48
CA GLU A 122 -1.02 -3.25 7.04
C GLU A 122 -0.75 -4.23 5.91
N ILE A 123 0.45 -4.79 5.86
CA ILE A 123 0.84 -5.79 4.88
C ILE A 123 1.48 -6.95 5.63
N ALA A 124 1.10 -8.17 5.30
CA ALA A 124 1.61 -9.38 5.95
C ALA A 124 3.14 -9.48 5.79
N SER A 125 3.81 -9.95 6.84
CA SER A 125 5.27 -9.85 7.01
C SER A 125 6.08 -10.52 5.90
N GLU A 126 5.52 -11.56 5.26
CA GLU A 126 6.13 -12.24 4.13
C GLU A 126 6.20 -11.38 2.86
N TYR A 127 5.31 -10.38 2.72
CA TYR A 127 5.30 -9.44 1.60
C TYR A 127 6.12 -8.18 1.89
N GLU A 128 6.22 -7.78 3.15
CA GLU A 128 7.01 -6.61 3.58
C GLU A 128 8.50 -6.75 3.29
N LYS A 129 9.03 -7.99 3.31
CA LYS A 129 10.45 -8.29 3.04
C LYS A 129 10.90 -7.88 1.63
N ILE A 130 9.95 -7.67 0.72
CA ILE A 130 10.21 -7.33 -0.69
C ILE A 130 9.75 -5.88 -0.91
N VAL A 131 10.60 -4.92 -0.53
CA VAL A 131 10.29 -3.47 -0.51
C VAL A 131 9.64 -2.95 -1.80
N PRO A 132 10.09 -3.30 -3.03
CA PRO A 132 9.42 -2.83 -4.25
C PRO A 132 7.97 -3.31 -4.37
N MET A 133 7.70 -4.58 -4.03
CA MET A 133 6.35 -5.15 -4.06
C MET A 133 5.48 -4.52 -2.98
N MET A 134 6.02 -4.38 -1.77
CA MET A 134 5.39 -3.71 -0.64
C MET A 134 4.93 -2.29 -1.00
N ASN A 135 5.83 -1.48 -1.55
CA ASN A 135 5.54 -0.11 -2.01
C ASN A 135 4.50 -0.09 -3.13
N GLN A 136 4.57 -1.04 -4.06
CA GLN A 136 3.60 -1.16 -5.14
C GLN A 136 2.19 -1.50 -4.60
N ILE A 137 2.06 -2.45 -3.67
CA ILE A 137 0.78 -2.78 -3.03
C ILE A 137 0.21 -1.54 -2.34
N GLY A 138 1.00 -0.84 -1.51
CA GLY A 138 0.57 0.38 -0.85
C GLY A 138 0.09 1.46 -1.84
N ALA A 139 0.83 1.67 -2.93
CA ALA A 139 0.46 2.61 -3.99
C ALA A 139 -0.89 2.27 -4.64
N GLU A 140 -1.09 1.00 -5.00
CA GLU A 140 -2.33 0.55 -5.65
C GLU A 140 -3.52 0.58 -4.68
N MET A 141 -3.31 0.29 -3.39
CA MET A 141 -4.35 0.43 -2.36
C MET A 141 -4.79 1.88 -2.19
N ILE A 142 -3.83 2.83 -2.14
CA ILE A 142 -4.16 4.26 -2.07
C ILE A 142 -4.92 4.68 -3.32
N ARG A 143 -4.47 4.29 -4.52
CA ARG A 143 -5.17 4.57 -5.78
C ARG A 143 -6.59 3.99 -5.80
N TYR A 144 -6.80 2.82 -5.21
CA TYR A 144 -8.13 2.25 -5.04
C TYR A 144 -9.00 3.15 -4.14
N ALA A 145 -8.45 3.63 -3.04
CA ALA A 145 -9.13 4.55 -2.14
C ALA A 145 -9.42 5.92 -2.79
N GLU A 146 -8.60 6.41 -3.72
CA GLU A 146 -8.90 7.61 -4.53
C GLU A 146 -10.18 7.41 -5.34
N LYS A 147 -10.29 6.27 -6.04
CA LYS A 147 -11.51 5.92 -6.79
C LYS A 147 -12.72 5.76 -5.87
N LEU A 148 -12.52 5.18 -4.69
CA LEU A 148 -13.58 5.05 -3.69
C LEU A 148 -14.03 6.44 -3.18
N THR A 149 -13.09 7.36 -2.99
CA THR A 149 -13.36 8.76 -2.58
C THR A 149 -14.28 9.45 -3.57
N ASP A 150 -13.99 9.33 -4.87
CA ASP A 150 -14.86 9.84 -5.93
C ASP A 150 -16.24 9.18 -5.90
N TYR A 151 -16.27 7.85 -5.81
CA TYR A 151 -17.51 7.07 -5.84
C TYR A 151 -18.47 7.39 -4.70
N ILE A 152 -17.96 7.56 -3.47
CA ILE A 152 -18.80 7.91 -2.32
C ILE A 152 -19.05 9.43 -2.20
N GLY A 153 -18.47 10.25 -3.09
CA GLY A 153 -18.59 11.70 -3.04
C GLY A 153 -17.89 12.35 -1.83
N ALA A 154 -16.86 11.71 -1.29
CA ALA A 154 -16.07 12.27 -0.19
C ALA A 154 -15.33 13.54 -0.65
N LYS A 155 -15.09 14.46 0.29
CA LYS A 155 -14.48 15.77 0.00
C LYS A 155 -13.02 15.65 -0.46
N SER A 156 -12.28 14.73 0.14
CA SER A 156 -10.88 14.43 -0.16
C SER A 156 -10.51 13.05 0.40
N LEU A 157 -9.39 12.51 -0.04
CA LEU A 157 -8.69 11.40 0.59
C LEU A 157 -7.51 11.95 1.38
N LEU A 158 -7.48 11.66 2.68
CA LEU A 158 -6.37 12.00 3.55
C LEU A 158 -5.70 10.73 4.06
N ILE A 159 -4.41 10.80 4.31
CA ILE A 159 -3.65 9.74 4.98
C ILE A 159 -3.34 10.25 6.38
N GLY A 160 -3.92 9.57 7.37
CA GLY A 160 -3.66 9.83 8.77
C GLY A 160 -2.18 9.65 9.11
N MET A 161 -1.74 10.30 10.17
CA MET A 161 -0.38 10.17 10.70
C MET A 161 -0.41 9.34 11.98
N PRO A 162 -0.52 7.99 11.89
CA PRO A 162 -0.37 7.16 13.06
C PRO A 162 1.04 7.35 13.65
N GLY A 163 1.14 7.28 14.97
CA GLY A 163 2.42 7.32 15.69
C GLY A 163 3.23 6.02 15.54
N HIS A 164 2.66 5.01 14.91
CA HIS A 164 3.26 3.70 14.67
C HIS A 164 3.00 3.22 13.24
N GLY A 165 3.68 2.15 12.85
CA GLY A 165 3.51 1.50 11.54
C GLY A 165 4.67 1.77 10.59
N LYS A 166 5.15 0.71 9.95
CA LYS A 166 6.36 0.71 9.12
C LYS A 166 6.24 1.63 7.88
N TYR A 167 5.01 1.87 7.41
CA TYR A 167 4.73 2.74 6.26
C TYR A 167 4.80 4.24 6.57
N PHE A 168 4.62 4.60 7.84
CA PHE A 168 4.43 5.99 8.28
C PHE A 168 5.65 6.56 9.01
N GLY A 169 6.64 5.72 9.34
CA GLY A 169 7.91 6.15 9.91
C GLY A 169 8.76 6.99 8.95
N ASN A 170 9.75 7.69 9.50
CA ASN A 170 10.71 8.50 8.73
C ASN A 170 11.41 7.63 7.66
N GLY A 171 11.36 8.06 6.40
CA GLY A 171 11.89 7.29 5.27
C GLY A 171 10.99 6.12 4.81
N GLY A 172 9.84 5.91 5.45
CA GLY A 172 8.81 4.99 4.98
C GLY A 172 8.17 5.44 3.65
N TYR A 173 7.34 4.58 3.07
CA TYR A 173 6.68 4.87 1.79
C TYR A 173 5.81 6.13 1.85
N ILE A 174 5.00 6.30 2.90
CA ILE A 174 4.11 7.46 3.04
C ILE A 174 4.91 8.72 3.23
N ASP A 175 5.89 8.70 4.13
CA ASP A 175 6.75 9.86 4.37
C ASP A 175 7.47 10.28 3.08
N THR A 176 8.10 9.35 2.37
CA THR A 176 8.83 9.65 1.12
C THR A 176 7.94 10.28 0.04
N ASN A 177 6.72 9.79 -0.13
CA ASN A 177 5.85 10.20 -1.24
C ASN A 177 4.89 11.35 -0.89
N TYR A 178 4.59 11.56 0.40
CA TYR A 178 3.56 12.49 0.85
C TYR A 178 4.05 13.54 1.87
N ARG A 179 5.30 13.50 2.35
CA ARG A 179 5.83 14.48 3.33
C ARG A 179 5.57 15.95 3.00
N ASN A 180 5.62 16.32 1.73
CA ASN A 180 5.43 17.69 1.26
C ASN A 180 3.95 18.07 1.09
N LYS A 181 3.02 17.17 1.43
CA LYS A 181 1.56 17.33 1.33
C LYS A 181 0.89 17.32 2.70
N LYS A 182 1.62 17.63 3.78
CA LYS A 182 1.04 17.79 5.11
C LYS A 182 0.06 18.97 5.11
N ILE A 183 -1.09 18.77 5.74
CA ILE A 183 -2.11 19.78 5.93
C ILE A 183 -2.60 19.79 7.38
N PRO A 184 -3.11 20.93 7.89
CA PRO A 184 -3.83 20.96 9.14
C PRO A 184 -4.99 19.96 9.13
N PHE A 185 -5.08 19.17 10.20
CA PHE A 185 -6.10 18.15 10.41
C PHE A 185 -6.97 18.49 11.64
N GLY A 186 -7.16 17.59 12.59
CA GLY A 186 -8.08 17.76 13.72
C GLY A 186 -9.52 17.40 13.37
N GLN A 187 -9.71 16.30 12.65
CA GLN A 187 -11.05 15.77 12.33
C GLN A 187 -11.26 14.46 13.08
N GLY A 188 -12.47 14.30 13.62
CA GLY A 188 -12.92 13.04 14.21
C GLY A 188 -13.54 12.13 13.16
N LYS A 189 -13.94 10.94 13.58
CA LYS A 189 -14.76 10.03 12.77
C LYS A 189 -16.23 10.48 12.80
N VAL A 190 -16.93 10.34 11.67
CA VAL A 190 -18.39 10.52 11.61
C VAL A 190 -19.12 9.45 12.43
N GLY A 191 -20.32 9.78 12.94
CA GLY A 191 -21.19 8.82 13.63
C GLY A 191 -20.80 8.49 15.07
N GLY A 192 -19.75 9.10 15.62
CA GLY A 192 -19.33 8.89 17.01
C GLY A 192 -18.77 7.48 17.24
N TYR A 193 -18.93 6.97 18.46
CA TYR A 193 -18.41 5.67 18.86
C TYR A 193 -19.51 4.83 19.52
N PHE A 194 -19.42 3.51 19.41
CA PHE A 194 -20.35 2.59 20.06
C PHE A 194 -20.36 2.83 21.58
N GLU A 195 -21.55 3.06 22.15
CA GLU A 195 -21.76 3.45 23.55
C GLU A 195 -20.98 4.70 24.00
N GLY A 196 -20.57 5.57 23.07
CA GLY A 196 -19.73 6.73 23.37
C GLY A 196 -18.30 6.39 23.81
N LYS A 197 -17.91 5.11 23.78
CA LYS A 197 -16.57 4.65 24.16
C LYS A 197 -15.64 4.72 22.97
N GLN A 198 -14.68 5.64 23.02
CA GLN A 198 -13.69 5.77 21.96
C GLN A 198 -12.89 4.49 21.80
N TYR A 199 -12.88 3.93 20.58
CA TYR A 199 -12.00 2.84 20.21
C TYR A 199 -10.80 3.36 19.42
N TYR A 200 -9.75 2.56 19.37
CA TYR A 200 -8.44 3.00 18.89
C TYR A 200 -8.46 3.35 17.38
N LEU A 201 -8.34 4.64 17.09
CA LEU A 201 -8.13 5.23 15.77
C LEU A 201 -6.95 6.19 15.88
N ASP A 202 -5.74 5.68 15.65
CA ASP A 202 -4.51 6.42 15.93
C ASP A 202 -4.38 7.73 15.15
N SER A 203 -5.10 7.91 14.03
CA SER A 203 -5.03 9.16 13.26
C SER A 203 -6.12 10.15 13.63
N ALA A 204 -7.20 9.72 14.30
CA ALA A 204 -8.32 10.59 14.65
C ALA A 204 -7.85 11.73 15.57
N ASN A 205 -8.33 12.95 15.31
CA ASN A 205 -8.02 14.16 16.08
C ASN A 205 -6.52 14.55 16.13
N LYS A 206 -5.64 13.93 15.34
CA LYS A 206 -4.25 14.39 15.20
C LYS A 206 -4.22 15.79 14.58
N PRO A 207 -3.20 16.62 14.86
CA PRO A 207 -3.14 17.98 14.34
C PRO A 207 -2.86 18.06 12.83
N GLU A 208 -2.31 16.99 12.25
CA GLU A 208 -1.89 16.94 10.85
C GLU A 208 -2.28 15.62 10.19
N ALA A 209 -2.43 15.67 8.86
CA ALA A 209 -2.58 14.52 7.98
C ALA A 209 -1.91 14.84 6.63
N TYR A 210 -1.66 13.82 5.81
CA TYR A 210 -1.21 14.02 4.44
C TYR A 210 -2.40 14.09 3.48
N LEU A 211 -2.43 15.09 2.59
CA LEU A 211 -3.37 15.12 1.48
C LEU A 211 -2.94 14.12 0.40
N ALA A 212 -3.72 13.06 0.20
CA ALA A 212 -3.45 12.09 -0.86
C ALA A 212 -4.14 12.51 -2.16
N TYR A 213 -5.41 12.86 -2.10
CA TYR A 213 -6.21 13.18 -3.27
C TYR A 213 -7.35 14.15 -2.96
N GLU A 214 -7.64 15.05 -3.90
CA GLU A 214 -8.76 15.98 -3.87
C GLU A 214 -9.55 15.87 -5.18
N PRO A 215 -10.81 15.40 -5.15
CA PRO A 215 -11.65 15.32 -6.33
C PRO A 215 -11.75 16.66 -7.05
N THR A 216 -11.54 16.67 -8.37
CA THR A 216 -11.73 17.89 -9.15
C THR A 216 -13.22 18.25 -9.23
N LYS A 217 -13.54 19.54 -9.02
CA LYS A 217 -14.95 20.05 -8.99
C LYS A 217 -15.80 19.67 -10.21
N LYS A 218 -15.20 19.30 -11.34
CA LYS A 218 -15.90 18.96 -12.59
C LYS A 218 -16.82 17.74 -12.46
N VAL A 219 -16.52 16.78 -11.60
CA VAL A 219 -17.32 15.55 -11.48
C VAL A 219 -18.66 15.82 -10.79
N ARG A 220 -18.72 16.75 -9.83
CA ARG A 220 -19.93 17.00 -9.02
C ARG A 220 -21.02 17.82 -9.71
N GLN A 221 -20.69 18.52 -10.80
CA GLN A 221 -21.67 19.34 -11.53
C GLN A 221 -22.45 18.52 -12.58
N ALA A 222 -21.84 17.51 -13.19
CA ALA A 222 -22.51 16.69 -14.22
C ALA A 222 -23.71 15.91 -13.67
N ASP A 223 -23.62 15.42 -12.43
CA ASP A 223 -24.71 14.64 -11.81
C ASP A 223 -25.86 15.51 -11.26
N LYS A 224 -25.60 16.79 -10.97
CA LYS A 224 -26.66 17.72 -10.51
C LYS A 224 -27.56 18.21 -11.63
N VAL A 225 -27.08 18.25 -12.88
CA VAL A 225 -27.85 18.80 -14.01
C VAL A 225 -28.94 17.84 -14.50
N ASN A 226 -28.85 16.54 -14.19
CA ASN A 226 -29.72 15.53 -14.77
C ASN A 226 -30.81 14.93 -13.86
N GLY A 227 -31.05 15.47 -12.66
CA GLY A 227 -32.30 15.31 -11.87
C GLY A 227 -32.88 13.90 -11.66
N LYS A 228 -32.16 12.85 -12.06
CA LYS A 228 -32.59 11.45 -12.03
C LYS A 228 -31.51 10.67 -11.29
N PHE A 229 -31.87 10.20 -10.10
CA PHE A 229 -31.15 9.18 -9.33
C PHE A 229 -31.02 7.82 -10.06
N SER A 230 -31.33 7.73 -11.36
CA SER A 230 -31.12 6.55 -12.19
C SER A 230 -29.64 6.23 -12.44
N SER A 231 -28.70 7.10 -12.04
CA SER A 231 -27.26 6.88 -12.18
C SER A 231 -26.65 6.01 -11.08
N LEU A 232 -27.34 5.77 -9.96
CA LEU A 232 -26.75 4.96 -8.88
C LEU A 232 -26.64 3.47 -9.27
N GLU A 233 -27.58 2.94 -10.06
CA GLU A 233 -27.50 1.56 -10.57
C GLU A 233 -26.49 1.43 -11.73
N GLN A 234 -26.40 2.44 -12.60
CA GLN A 234 -25.37 2.49 -13.64
C GLN A 234 -23.97 2.68 -13.04
N SER A 235 -23.82 3.44 -11.96
CA SER A 235 -22.56 3.57 -11.23
C SER A 235 -22.24 2.30 -10.43
N LYS A 236 -23.22 1.58 -9.85
CA LYS A 236 -23.01 0.24 -9.27
C LYS A 236 -22.54 -0.78 -10.31
N SER A 237 -23.08 -0.74 -11.51
CA SER A 237 -22.64 -1.55 -12.66
C SER A 237 -21.22 -1.18 -13.13
N ALA A 238 -20.88 0.11 -13.16
CA ALA A 238 -19.54 0.61 -13.51
C ALA A 238 -18.51 0.43 -12.37
N PHE A 239 -18.97 0.40 -11.12
CA PHE A 239 -18.19 0.15 -9.90
C PHE A 239 -18.22 -1.34 -9.50
N ARG A 240 -18.67 -2.24 -10.40
CA ARG A 240 -17.97 -3.52 -10.56
C ARG A 240 -16.57 -3.18 -11.03
N MET A 241 -15.71 -2.71 -10.11
CA MET A 241 -14.29 -2.61 -10.36
C MET A 241 -13.85 -3.98 -10.83
N LYS A 242 -13.57 -4.07 -12.13
CA LYS A 242 -12.83 -5.17 -12.73
C LYS A 242 -11.75 -5.53 -11.72
N GLN A 243 -11.68 -6.81 -11.33
CA GLN A 243 -10.47 -7.38 -10.73
C GLN A 243 -9.30 -6.65 -11.37
N ILE A 244 -8.51 -5.91 -10.58
CA ILE A 244 -7.35 -5.22 -11.10
C ILE A 244 -6.33 -6.32 -11.43
N LYS A 245 -6.55 -7.02 -12.55
CA LYS A 245 -5.63 -8.00 -13.15
C LYS A 245 -4.49 -7.26 -13.83
N TYR A 246 -3.81 -6.39 -13.10
CA TYR A 246 -2.59 -5.75 -13.58
C TYR A 246 -1.70 -5.42 -12.38
N LEU A 247 -1.00 -6.44 -11.87
CA LEU A 247 0.40 -6.22 -11.58
C LEU A 247 1.17 -6.49 -12.87
N LYS A 248 1.45 -5.42 -13.61
CA LYS A 248 2.62 -5.43 -14.49
C LYS A 248 3.81 -5.48 -13.55
N VAL A 249 4.30 -6.70 -13.29
CA VAL A 249 5.50 -6.92 -12.49
C VAL A 249 6.61 -6.06 -13.10
N LEU A 250 7.31 -5.32 -12.24
CA LEU A 250 8.67 -4.86 -12.47
C LEU A 250 9.47 -6.08 -12.92
N SER A 251 9.56 -6.31 -14.24
CA SER A 251 10.51 -7.28 -14.74
C SER A 251 11.89 -6.80 -14.30
N LEU A 252 12.73 -7.72 -13.82
CA LEU A 252 14.12 -7.44 -13.43
C LEU A 252 14.91 -6.69 -14.52
N THR A 253 14.42 -6.63 -15.77
CA THR A 253 14.92 -5.76 -16.83
C THR A 253 14.83 -4.25 -16.54
N GLN A 254 13.94 -3.75 -15.67
CA GLN A 254 13.95 -2.33 -15.28
C GLN A 254 15.02 -1.98 -14.25
N ILE A 255 15.61 -2.97 -13.56
CA ILE A 255 16.84 -2.80 -12.76
C ILE A 255 18.09 -2.82 -13.67
N GLY A 256 17.98 -3.44 -14.86
CA GLY A 256 19.03 -3.49 -15.88
C GLY A 256 19.28 -2.20 -16.67
N ASN A 257 18.50 -1.13 -16.43
CA ASN A 257 18.72 0.19 -17.01
C ASN A 257 19.39 1.17 -16.02
N LEU A 258 20.17 0.65 -15.07
CA LEU A 258 21.23 1.47 -14.48
C LEU A 258 22.24 1.78 -15.58
N PRO A 259 22.62 3.06 -15.80
CA PRO A 259 23.67 3.39 -16.75
C PRO A 259 24.89 2.53 -16.42
N GLN A 260 25.45 1.88 -17.44
CA GLN A 260 26.56 0.95 -17.33
C GLN A 260 27.55 1.45 -16.26
N ALA A 261 27.75 0.63 -15.22
CA ALA A 261 28.72 0.87 -14.16
C ALA A 261 30.18 0.94 -14.67
N SER A 262 30.40 0.84 -15.98
CA SER A 262 31.68 1.08 -16.66
C SER A 262 32.11 2.56 -16.64
N ASN A 263 31.24 3.52 -16.35
CA ASN A 263 31.59 4.95 -16.33
C ASN A 263 31.89 5.57 -14.95
N LEU A 264 31.78 4.80 -13.85
CA LEU A 264 32.08 5.29 -12.50
C LEU A 264 33.54 5.09 -12.05
N ILE A 265 34.34 4.37 -12.84
CA ILE A 265 35.79 4.19 -12.59
C ILE A 265 36.64 5.21 -13.38
N ALA A 266 36.06 5.90 -14.39
CA ALA A 266 36.81 6.78 -15.29
C ALA A 266 36.83 8.27 -14.89
N LYS A 267 36.36 8.67 -13.70
CA LYS A 267 36.35 10.07 -13.25
C LYS A 267 36.93 10.32 -11.85
N SER A 268 37.76 9.40 -11.36
CA SER A 268 38.50 9.55 -10.11
C SER A 268 39.96 9.10 -10.23
N CYS A 269 40.57 9.42 -11.38
CA CYS A 269 42.02 9.58 -11.52
C CYS A 269 42.33 11.04 -11.83
#